data_AF-A0A135LXR9-F1
#
_entry.id   AF-A0A135LXR9-F1
#
_cell.length_a   1.000
_cell.length_b   1.000
_cell.length_c   1.000
_cell.angle_alpha   90.00
_cell.angle_beta   90.00
_cell.angle_gamma   90.00
#
_symmetry.space_group_name_H-M   'P 1'
#
loop_
_entity.id
_entity.type
_entity.pdbx_description
1 polymer ?
#
loop_
_entity_poly.entity_id
_entity_poly.type
_entity_poly.pdbx_seq_one_letter_code
_entity_poly.pdbx_strand_id
1 'polypeptide(L)'
;MGDFSKLPPEIIFQILDELLGSSPRLRHENFHSIMQLMRSSESLERYIKLGWMSSDVPNGFKQKVDGVQWYPDYDTANAALTLLGLDFGYVIPIEGCPRLGHDLITSIIFADCTDCSEWFSEMLPPIHMSCFNQGGWSFLSLALHAKAEKLLHRFFLSGFPRKLCSFIIDSAHALGAGPSVIGISASSMDHQSFTKLFKQLEEGLNGRGFNETLKYALTHQELAAIRCVAPPELLDMLFEAGLICLHPVRHSRYCSGMCTEMDDSS
;
A
#
# COMPACT_ATOMS: atom_id res chain seq x y z
N MET A 1 -3.75 -17.92 33.77
CA MET A 1 -4.53 -17.82 32.51
C MET A 1 -5.21 -19.15 32.31
N GLY A 2 -6.53 -19.17 32.11
CA GLY A 2 -7.31 -20.40 31.94
C GLY A 2 -7.15 -20.98 30.53
N ASP A 3 -7.29 -22.30 30.42
CA ASP A 3 -7.14 -23.04 29.18
C ASP A 3 -8.39 -22.90 28.30
N PHE A 4 -8.33 -22.01 27.32
CA PHE A 4 -9.42 -21.75 26.37
C PHE A 4 -9.78 -22.98 25.52
N SER A 5 -8.94 -24.03 25.49
CA SER A 5 -9.25 -25.29 24.77
C SER A 5 -10.44 -26.06 25.35
N LYS A 6 -10.92 -25.70 26.55
CA LYS A 6 -12.06 -26.34 27.23
C LYS A 6 -13.42 -25.69 26.94
N LEU A 7 -13.44 -24.54 26.29
CA LEU A 7 -14.69 -23.86 25.92
C LEU A 7 -15.17 -24.35 24.55
N PRO A 8 -16.48 -24.59 24.37
CA PRO A 8 -17.06 -24.79 23.04
C PRO A 8 -16.69 -23.62 22.12
N PRO A 9 -16.33 -23.87 20.85
CA PRO A 9 -16.03 -22.82 19.88
C PRO A 9 -17.10 -21.72 19.85
N GLU A 10 -18.37 -22.08 19.97
CA GLU A 10 -19.50 -21.16 19.99
C GLU A 10 -19.38 -20.08 21.06
N ILE A 11 -18.96 -20.45 22.28
CA ILE A 11 -18.79 -19.50 23.40
C ILE A 11 -17.58 -18.59 23.14
N ILE A 12 -16.48 -19.15 22.63
CA ILE A 12 -15.27 -18.39 22.30
C ILE A 12 -15.61 -17.32 21.25
N PHE A 13 -16.34 -17.69 20.20
CA PHE A 13 -16.68 -16.77 19.12
C PHE A 13 -17.76 -15.75 19.50
N GLN A 14 -18.69 -16.07 20.41
CA GLN A 14 -19.61 -15.07 20.96
C GLN A 14 -18.85 -13.98 21.74
N ILE A 15 -17.89 -14.37 22.58
CA ILE A 15 -17.04 -13.42 23.34
C ILE A 15 -16.20 -12.59 22.37
N LEU A 16 -15.59 -13.22 21.36
CA LEU A 16 -14.85 -12.50 20.34
C LEU A 16 -15.75 -11.54 19.57
N ASP A 17 -16.95 -11.95 19.20
CA ASP A 17 -17.87 -11.09 18.46
C ASP A 17 -18.31 -9.86 19.25
N GLU A 18 -18.54 -10.00 20.56
CA GLU A 18 -18.86 -8.88 21.45
C GLU A 18 -17.68 -7.91 21.58
N LEU A 19 -16.47 -8.44 21.80
CA LEU A 19 -15.24 -7.65 21.87
C LEU A 19 -14.98 -6.91 20.56
N LEU A 20 -15.15 -7.59 19.44
CA LEU A 20 -14.98 -7.01 18.11
C LEU A 20 -16.07 -6.00 17.81
N GLY A 21 -17.33 -6.29 18.17
CA GLY A 21 -18.52 -5.47 17.99
C GLY A 21 -18.37 -4.07 18.58
N SER A 22 -17.74 -3.96 19.75
CA SER A 22 -17.49 -2.67 20.45
C SER A 22 -16.48 -1.73 19.77
N SER A 23 -15.62 -2.21 18.87
CA SER A 23 -14.66 -1.36 18.15
C SER A 23 -15.32 -0.62 16.98
N PRO A 24 -15.07 0.68 16.75
CA PRO A 24 -15.66 1.40 15.62
C PRO A 24 -15.19 0.88 14.26
N ARG A 25 -14.04 0.17 14.22
CA ARG A 25 -13.48 -0.42 13.00
C ARG A 25 -12.78 -1.74 13.31
N LEU A 26 -12.79 -2.65 12.35
CA LEU A 26 -11.98 -3.87 12.41
C LEU A 26 -10.51 -3.53 12.14
N ARG A 27 -9.63 -3.85 13.09
CA ARG A 27 -8.19 -3.62 13.01
C ARG A 27 -7.46 -4.87 12.50
N HIS A 28 -6.25 -4.68 11.99
CA HIS A 28 -5.40 -5.79 11.55
C HIS A 28 -5.11 -6.77 12.68
N GLU A 29 -4.85 -6.32 13.91
CA GLU A 29 -4.52 -7.21 15.03
C GLU A 29 -5.67 -8.17 15.34
N ASN A 30 -6.89 -7.66 15.25
CA ASN A 30 -8.11 -8.43 15.46
C ASN A 30 -8.27 -9.49 14.35
N PHE A 31 -8.16 -9.06 13.09
CA PHE A 31 -8.26 -9.95 11.94
C PHE A 31 -7.16 -11.02 11.93
N HIS A 32 -5.92 -10.62 12.20
CA HIS A 32 -4.77 -11.51 12.30
C HIS A 32 -4.93 -12.53 13.43
N SER A 33 -5.47 -12.12 14.59
CA SER A 33 -5.71 -13.04 15.71
C SER A 33 -6.73 -14.12 15.35
N ILE A 34 -7.83 -13.76 14.65
CA ILE A 34 -8.79 -14.76 14.16
C ILE A 34 -8.14 -15.71 13.15
N MET A 35 -7.32 -15.19 12.24
CA MET A 35 -6.57 -16.00 11.29
C MET A 35 -5.61 -17.00 11.99
N GLN A 36 -4.90 -16.55 13.03
CA GLN A 36 -4.05 -17.43 13.84
C GLN A 36 -4.86 -18.51 14.56
N LEU A 37 -6.05 -18.18 15.07
CA LEU A 37 -6.96 -19.16 15.67
C LEU A 37 -7.41 -20.21 14.66
N MET A 38 -7.75 -19.81 13.42
CA MET A 38 -8.08 -20.75 12.35
C MET A 38 -6.94 -21.73 12.10
N ARG A 39 -5.69 -21.23 12.03
CA ARG A 39 -4.51 -22.07 11.75
C ARG A 39 -4.12 -22.98 12.91
N SER A 40 -4.60 -22.71 14.12
CA SER A 40 -4.27 -23.52 15.30
C SER A 40 -4.98 -24.88 15.35
N SER A 41 -6.12 -25.02 14.66
CA SER A 41 -6.90 -26.27 14.63
C SER A 41 -7.80 -26.36 13.40
N GLU A 42 -7.79 -27.52 12.73
CA GLU A 42 -8.70 -27.81 11.61
C GLU A 42 -10.18 -27.73 12.02
N SER A 43 -10.51 -28.09 13.28
CA SER A 43 -11.88 -27.96 13.78
C SER A 43 -12.31 -26.50 13.90
N LEU A 44 -11.40 -25.62 14.33
CA LEU A 44 -11.66 -24.17 14.40
C LEU A 44 -11.70 -23.54 13.02
N GLU A 45 -10.83 -23.97 12.10
CA GLU A 45 -10.87 -23.52 10.71
C GLU A 45 -12.24 -23.82 10.07
N ARG A 46 -12.71 -25.08 10.18
CA ARG A 46 -14.03 -25.45 9.66
C ARG A 46 -15.15 -24.69 10.34
N TYR A 47 -15.10 -24.56 11.67
CA TYR A 47 -16.10 -23.79 12.40
C TYR A 47 -16.14 -22.33 11.95
N ILE A 48 -14.99 -21.68 11.75
CA ILE A 48 -14.93 -20.28 11.33
C ILE A 48 -15.38 -20.13 9.88
N LYS A 49 -14.78 -20.88 8.93
CA LYS A 49 -15.08 -20.74 7.49
C LYS A 49 -16.50 -21.16 7.15
N LEU A 50 -16.92 -22.35 7.60
CA LEU A 50 -18.20 -22.96 7.21
C LEU A 50 -19.33 -22.69 8.20
N GLY A 51 -19.01 -22.37 9.45
CA GLY A 51 -19.98 -22.01 10.48
C GLY A 51 -20.09 -20.50 10.63
N TRP A 52 -19.16 -19.87 11.35
CA TRP A 52 -19.26 -18.48 11.80
C TRP A 52 -19.35 -17.46 10.66
N MET A 53 -18.50 -17.56 9.63
CA MET A 53 -18.50 -16.66 8.48
C MET A 53 -19.60 -16.98 7.46
N SER A 54 -20.00 -18.25 7.34
CA SER A 54 -21.04 -18.67 6.39
C SER A 54 -22.46 -18.67 7.00
N SER A 55 -22.59 -18.46 8.30
CA SER A 55 -23.87 -18.44 9.00
C SER A 55 -24.71 -17.22 8.61
N ASP A 56 -26.03 -17.44 8.61
CA ASP A 56 -27.06 -16.40 8.49
C ASP A 56 -27.26 -15.63 9.81
N VAL A 57 -26.69 -16.12 10.92
CA VAL A 57 -26.73 -15.43 12.20
C VAL A 57 -25.82 -14.19 12.13
N PRO A 58 -26.36 -12.98 12.38
CA PRO A 58 -25.57 -11.77 12.40
C PRO A 58 -24.42 -11.88 13.40
N ASN A 59 -23.19 -11.73 12.92
CA ASN A 59 -22.02 -11.55 13.77
C ASN A 59 -21.26 -10.29 13.35
N GLY A 60 -20.84 -9.53 14.35
CA GLY A 60 -20.14 -8.26 14.19
C GLY A 60 -18.81 -8.37 13.45
N PHE A 61 -18.09 -9.50 13.55
CA PHE A 61 -16.87 -9.70 12.77
C PHE A 61 -17.16 -9.75 11.27
N LYS A 62 -18.07 -10.64 10.83
CA LYS A 62 -18.50 -10.76 9.43
C LYS A 62 -19.05 -9.43 8.90
N GLN A 63 -19.93 -8.77 9.65
CA GLN A 63 -20.47 -7.47 9.25
C GLN A 63 -19.36 -6.43 9.01
N LYS A 64 -18.29 -6.46 9.80
CA LYS A 64 -17.16 -5.54 9.64
C LYS A 64 -16.23 -5.92 8.50
N VAL A 65 -16.06 -7.21 8.23
CA VAL A 65 -15.33 -7.71 7.05
C VAL A 65 -16.10 -7.32 5.78
N ASP A 66 -17.40 -7.60 5.73
CA ASP A 66 -18.28 -7.27 4.60
C ASP A 66 -18.42 -5.75 4.42
N GLY A 67 -18.31 -4.99 5.51
CA GLY A 67 -18.34 -3.53 5.52
C GLY A 67 -17.01 -2.87 5.15
N VAL A 68 -15.95 -3.62 4.85
CA VAL A 68 -14.68 -3.03 4.40
C VAL A 68 -14.87 -2.41 3.01
N GLN A 69 -14.78 -1.09 2.96
CA GLN A 69 -14.91 -0.34 1.73
C GLN A 69 -13.57 -0.27 0.98
N TRP A 70 -13.61 -0.60 -0.31
CA TRP A 70 -12.51 -0.49 -1.25
C TRP A 70 -13.08 -0.37 -2.66
N TYR A 71 -12.23 -0.06 -3.63
CA TYR A 71 -12.64 0.17 -5.02
C TYR A 71 -11.75 -0.62 -5.98
N PRO A 72 -12.32 -1.26 -7.02
CA PRO A 72 -11.57 -2.11 -7.93
C PRO A 72 -10.62 -1.34 -8.85
N ASP A 73 -10.94 -0.09 -9.16
CA ASP A 73 -10.22 0.74 -10.11
C ASP A 73 -10.36 2.23 -9.79
N TYR A 74 -9.60 3.04 -10.54
CA TYR A 74 -9.54 4.49 -10.38
C TYR A 74 -10.90 5.15 -10.63
N ASP A 75 -11.61 4.77 -11.69
CA ASP A 75 -12.86 5.42 -12.09
C ASP A 75 -13.94 5.21 -11.01
N THR A 76 -14.02 4.00 -10.46
CA THR A 76 -14.93 3.66 -9.37
C THR A 76 -14.59 4.41 -8.09
N ALA A 77 -13.30 4.47 -7.74
CA ALA A 77 -12.83 5.20 -6.57
C ALA A 77 -13.10 6.71 -6.69
N ASN A 78 -12.77 7.30 -7.83
CA ASN A 78 -12.96 8.72 -8.11
C ASN A 78 -14.44 9.11 -8.01
N ALA A 79 -15.32 8.33 -8.66
CA ALA A 79 -16.76 8.55 -8.62
C ALA A 79 -17.31 8.46 -7.18
N ALA A 80 -16.91 7.43 -6.42
CA ALA A 80 -17.37 7.23 -5.06
C ALA A 80 -16.92 8.36 -4.12
N LEU A 81 -15.66 8.78 -4.19
CA LEU A 81 -15.12 9.85 -3.33
C LEU A 81 -15.73 11.21 -3.69
N THR A 82 -15.95 11.46 -4.98
CA THR A 82 -16.63 12.69 -5.46
C THR A 82 -18.08 12.74 -4.96
N LEU A 83 -18.80 11.62 -4.98
CA LEU A 83 -20.17 11.53 -4.44
C LEU A 83 -20.24 11.76 -2.94
N LEU A 84 -19.17 11.45 -2.20
CA LEU A 84 -19.03 11.77 -0.77
C LEU A 84 -18.71 13.25 -0.50
N GLY A 85 -18.59 14.07 -1.55
CA GLY A 85 -18.26 15.49 -1.45
C GLY A 85 -16.80 15.75 -1.08
N LEU A 86 -15.91 14.77 -1.24
CA LEU A 86 -14.48 14.97 -1.08
C LEU A 86 -13.92 15.63 -2.34
N ASP A 87 -13.15 16.71 -2.15
CA ASP A 87 -12.42 17.39 -3.21
C ASP A 87 -10.90 17.23 -3.06
N PHE A 88 -10.14 17.80 -4.00
CA PHE A 88 -8.68 17.78 -4.01
C PHE A 88 -8.03 18.37 -2.75
N GLY A 89 -8.73 19.23 -2.00
CA GLY A 89 -8.26 19.86 -0.77
C GLY A 89 -8.51 19.03 0.50
N TYR A 90 -9.33 17.99 0.42
CA TYR A 90 -9.71 17.13 1.55
C TYR A 90 -9.36 15.65 1.31
N VAL A 91 -8.16 15.41 0.77
CA VAL A 91 -7.60 14.05 0.66
C VAL A 91 -7.32 13.48 2.06
N ILE A 92 -7.83 12.28 2.33
CA ILE A 92 -7.47 11.54 3.54
C ILE A 92 -5.99 11.18 3.44
N PRO A 93 -5.16 11.50 4.45
CA PRO A 93 -3.74 11.13 4.43
C PRO A 93 -3.52 9.65 4.19
N ILE A 94 -2.35 9.28 3.66
CA ILE A 94 -2.01 7.87 3.42
C ILE A 94 -1.92 7.08 4.75
N GLU A 95 -1.60 7.78 5.84
CA GLU A 95 -1.63 7.33 7.24
C GLU A 95 -3.07 7.24 7.81
N GLY A 96 -4.08 7.44 6.98
CA GLY A 96 -5.49 7.29 7.31
C GLY A 96 -6.10 8.47 8.06
N CYS A 97 -7.32 8.25 8.54
CA CYS A 97 -8.09 9.28 9.25
C CYS A 97 -7.53 9.44 10.68
N PRO A 98 -7.21 10.65 11.16
CA PRO A 98 -6.68 10.87 12.51
C PRO A 98 -7.54 10.29 13.64
N ARG A 99 -8.86 10.19 13.42
CA ARG A 99 -9.82 9.68 14.42
C ARG A 99 -10.04 8.17 14.37
N LEU A 100 -9.93 7.57 13.19
CA LEU A 100 -10.31 6.16 12.96
C LEU A 100 -9.10 5.26 12.63
N GLY A 101 -7.95 5.87 12.34
CA GLY A 101 -6.76 5.20 11.83
C GLY A 101 -6.93 4.67 10.40
N HIS A 102 -6.08 3.71 10.06
CA HIS A 102 -6.12 2.96 8.81
C HIS A 102 -7.37 2.09 8.71
N ASP A 103 -7.87 1.86 7.49
CA ASP A 103 -8.81 0.78 7.23
C ASP A 103 -8.14 -0.58 7.34
N LEU A 104 -8.92 -1.66 7.34
CA LEU A 104 -8.40 -3.01 7.50
C LEU A 104 -7.40 -3.36 6.39
N ILE A 105 -7.70 -3.03 5.13
CA ILE A 105 -6.82 -3.34 3.99
C ILE A 105 -5.51 -2.57 4.12
N THR A 106 -5.59 -1.26 4.39
CA THR A 106 -4.41 -0.43 4.62
C THR A 106 -3.58 -0.98 5.78
N SER A 107 -4.21 -1.42 6.87
CA SER A 107 -3.52 -2.00 8.01
C SER A 107 -2.84 -3.33 7.68
N ILE A 108 -3.48 -4.20 6.89
CA ILE A 108 -2.90 -5.47 6.40
C ILE A 108 -1.68 -5.18 5.52
N ILE A 109 -1.79 -4.18 4.64
CA ILE A 109 -0.68 -3.76 3.76
C ILE A 109 0.47 -3.21 4.58
N PHE A 110 0.20 -2.31 5.53
CA PHE A 110 1.23 -1.70 6.37
C PHE A 110 1.93 -2.71 7.29
N ALA A 111 1.21 -3.76 7.69
CA ALA A 111 1.79 -4.88 8.44
C ALA A 111 2.59 -5.87 7.57
N ASP A 112 2.62 -5.68 6.25
CA ASP A 112 3.19 -6.61 5.26
C ASP A 112 2.72 -8.07 5.49
N CYS A 113 1.44 -8.22 5.86
CA CYS A 113 0.89 -9.48 6.31
C CYS A 113 0.25 -10.25 5.15
N THR A 114 1.06 -11.04 4.47
CA THR A 114 0.64 -11.86 3.32
C THR A 114 -0.49 -12.84 3.63
N ASP A 115 -0.46 -13.42 4.84
CA ASP A 115 -1.47 -14.38 5.30
C ASP A 115 -2.85 -13.74 5.46
N CYS A 116 -2.89 -12.55 6.08
CA CYS A 116 -4.11 -11.78 6.20
C CYS A 116 -4.60 -11.31 4.83
N SER A 117 -3.69 -10.92 3.93
CA SER A 117 -4.04 -10.50 2.57
C SER A 117 -4.65 -11.65 1.74
N GLU A 118 -4.09 -12.86 1.85
CA GLU A 118 -4.65 -14.07 1.22
C GLU A 118 -6.03 -14.38 1.76
N TRP A 119 -6.17 -14.46 3.08
CA TRP A 119 -7.44 -14.80 3.69
C TRP A 119 -8.52 -13.74 3.40
N PHE A 120 -8.15 -12.46 3.38
CA PHE A 120 -9.06 -11.39 2.95
C PHE A 120 -9.50 -11.58 1.49
N SER A 121 -8.59 -12.00 0.60
CA SER A 121 -8.90 -12.28 -0.82
C SER A 121 -9.69 -13.58 -1.03
N GLU A 122 -9.78 -14.47 -0.03
CA GLU A 122 -10.72 -15.61 -0.06
C GLU A 122 -12.16 -15.14 0.20
N MET A 123 -12.34 -14.02 0.92
CA MET A 123 -13.66 -13.52 1.34
C MET A 123 -14.20 -12.42 0.43
N LEU A 124 -13.32 -11.69 -0.26
CA LEU A 124 -13.65 -10.60 -1.15
C LEU A 124 -12.94 -10.78 -2.50
N PRO A 125 -13.40 -10.12 -3.58
CA PRO A 125 -12.73 -10.20 -4.88
C PRO A 125 -11.21 -9.94 -4.76
N PRO A 126 -10.38 -10.57 -5.62
CA PRO A 126 -8.93 -10.53 -5.48
C PRO A 126 -8.38 -9.10 -5.35
N ILE A 127 -7.50 -8.91 -4.36
CA ILE A 127 -6.78 -7.66 -4.12
C ILE A 127 -5.71 -7.50 -5.23
N HIS A 128 -5.94 -6.58 -6.16
CA HIS A 128 -4.95 -6.19 -7.17
C HIS A 128 -4.21 -4.91 -6.78
N MET A 129 -2.98 -4.74 -7.27
CA MET A 129 -2.17 -3.55 -7.01
C MET A 129 -2.87 -2.24 -7.44
N SER A 130 -3.78 -2.33 -8.42
CA SER A 130 -4.54 -1.22 -9.00
C SER A 130 -5.84 -0.91 -8.28
N CYS A 131 -6.21 -1.68 -7.26
CA CYS A 131 -7.36 -1.39 -6.42
C CYS A 131 -7.03 -0.24 -5.46
N PHE A 132 -8.07 0.39 -4.90
CA PHE A 132 -7.95 1.55 -4.03
C PHE A 132 -8.63 1.30 -2.69
N ASN A 133 -8.04 1.80 -1.60
CA ASN A 133 -8.66 1.69 -0.28
C ASN A 133 -9.83 2.67 -0.13
N GLN A 134 -10.52 2.62 1.01
CA GLN A 134 -11.60 3.56 1.33
C GLN A 134 -11.17 5.03 1.19
N GLY A 135 -9.91 5.34 1.50
CA GLY A 135 -9.35 6.68 1.42
C GLY A 135 -9.08 7.16 -0.01
N GLY A 136 -9.03 6.26 -1.00
CA GLY A 136 -8.70 6.59 -2.37
C GLY A 136 -7.24 6.38 -2.76
N TRP A 137 -6.43 5.72 -1.93
CA TRP A 137 -5.03 5.38 -2.25
C TRP A 137 -4.94 4.00 -2.92
N SER A 138 -4.18 3.91 -4.01
CA SER A 138 -3.93 2.62 -4.66
C SER A 138 -3.19 1.67 -3.72
N PHE A 139 -3.48 0.37 -3.78
CA PHE A 139 -2.81 -0.63 -2.94
C PHE A 139 -1.31 -0.69 -3.20
N LEU A 140 -0.87 -0.47 -4.44
CA LEU A 140 0.56 -0.33 -4.73
C LEU A 140 1.17 0.86 -3.98
N SER A 141 0.52 2.03 -3.99
CA SER A 141 1.04 3.20 -3.29
C SER A 141 1.12 3.01 -1.77
N LEU A 142 0.14 2.33 -1.18
CA LEU A 142 0.16 1.95 0.23
C LEU A 142 1.34 1.02 0.54
N ALA A 143 1.55 0.00 -0.29
CA ALA A 143 2.62 -0.97 -0.12
C ALA A 143 4.01 -0.32 -0.28
N LEU A 144 4.17 0.59 -1.25
CA LEU A 144 5.40 1.36 -1.44
C LEU A 144 5.69 2.29 -0.27
N HIS A 145 4.67 3.02 0.20
CA HIS A 145 4.80 3.91 1.35
C HIS A 145 5.21 3.13 2.62
N ALA A 146 4.58 1.98 2.86
CA ALA A 146 4.88 1.13 4.01
C ALA A 146 6.14 0.27 3.87
N LYS A 147 6.77 0.25 2.68
CA LYS A 147 7.87 -0.68 2.35
C LYS A 147 7.49 -2.14 2.62
N ALA A 148 6.28 -2.52 2.21
CA ALA A 148 5.73 -3.85 2.41
C ALA A 148 6.37 -4.86 1.44
N GLU A 149 7.61 -5.27 1.72
CA GLU A 149 8.45 -6.05 0.82
C GLU A 149 7.77 -7.30 0.25
N LYS A 150 7.08 -8.08 1.11
CA LYS A 150 6.44 -9.34 0.69
C LYS A 150 5.25 -9.08 -0.21
N LEU A 151 4.41 -8.11 0.13
CA LEU A 151 3.26 -7.72 -0.68
C LEU A 151 3.67 -7.07 -1.99
N LEU A 152 4.68 -6.19 -1.99
CA LEU A 152 5.26 -5.60 -3.18
C LEU A 152 5.81 -6.68 -4.13
N HIS A 153 6.51 -7.67 -3.59
CA HIS A 153 6.97 -8.80 -4.39
C HIS A 153 5.81 -9.53 -5.08
N ARG A 154 4.72 -9.81 -4.35
CA ARG A 154 3.53 -10.45 -4.92
C ARG A 154 2.85 -9.60 -5.96
N PHE A 155 2.69 -8.30 -5.71
CA PHE A 155 2.11 -7.38 -6.67
C PHE A 155 2.93 -7.36 -7.97
N PHE A 156 4.24 -7.23 -7.90
CA PHE A 156 5.08 -7.24 -9.10
C PHE A 156 5.04 -8.58 -9.85
N LEU A 157 4.87 -9.71 -9.15
CA LEU A 157 4.68 -11.02 -9.80
C LEU A 157 3.32 -11.17 -10.50
N SER A 158 2.27 -10.56 -9.96
CA SER A 158 0.92 -10.59 -10.54
C SER A 158 0.79 -9.76 -11.83
N GLY A 159 1.80 -8.97 -12.15
CA GLY A 159 1.84 -8.13 -13.34
C GLY A 159 1.12 -6.79 -13.16
N PHE A 160 1.52 -5.82 -13.97
CA PHE A 160 0.98 -4.46 -13.95
C PHE A 160 -0.30 -4.32 -14.79
N PRO A 161 -1.16 -3.32 -14.50
CA PRO A 161 -2.35 -3.05 -15.30
C PRO A 161 -1.97 -2.64 -16.75
N ARG A 162 -2.91 -2.87 -17.69
CA ARG A 162 -2.72 -2.53 -19.12
C ARG A 162 -2.29 -1.08 -19.36
N LYS A 163 -2.80 -0.15 -18.56
CA LYS A 163 -2.43 1.27 -18.59
C LYS A 163 -1.27 1.55 -17.63
N LEU A 164 -0.15 0.85 -17.82
CA LEU A 164 1.03 0.89 -16.94
C LEU A 164 1.55 2.31 -16.71
N CYS A 165 1.77 3.07 -17.79
CA CYS A 165 2.42 4.39 -17.70
C CYS A 165 1.59 5.38 -16.88
N SER A 166 0.29 5.50 -17.20
CA SER A 166 -0.61 6.38 -16.43
C SER A 166 -0.73 5.90 -14.99
N PHE A 167 -0.76 4.60 -14.75
CA PHE A 167 -0.82 4.07 -13.38
C PHE A 167 0.43 4.40 -12.54
N ILE A 168 1.61 4.46 -13.15
CA ILE A 168 2.86 4.78 -12.44
C ILE A 168 3.04 6.29 -12.23
N ILE A 169 2.65 7.09 -13.23
CA ILE A 169 2.99 8.52 -13.33
C ILE A 169 1.87 9.43 -12.85
N ASP A 170 0.61 9.02 -13.03
CA ASP A 170 -0.50 9.80 -12.52
C ASP A 170 -0.52 9.72 -10.99
N SER A 171 -1.31 10.62 -10.39
CA SER A 171 -1.51 10.64 -8.95
C SER A 171 -1.88 9.25 -8.43
N ALA A 172 -1.21 8.83 -7.36
CA ALA A 172 -1.51 7.58 -6.67
C ALA A 172 -2.87 7.58 -5.97
N HIS A 173 -3.51 8.75 -5.87
CA HIS A 173 -4.81 8.96 -5.25
C HIS A 173 -5.91 9.08 -6.31
N ALA A 174 -7.05 8.47 -6.06
CA ALA A 174 -8.18 8.40 -6.99
C ALA A 174 -8.81 9.76 -7.31
N LEU A 175 -8.69 10.76 -6.42
CA LEU A 175 -9.11 12.13 -6.72
C LEU A 175 -8.12 12.88 -7.62
N GLY A 176 -6.98 12.31 -8.00
CA GLY A 176 -5.98 13.01 -8.82
C GLY A 176 -5.13 14.03 -8.05
N ALA A 177 -5.09 13.93 -6.72
CA ALA A 177 -4.36 14.83 -5.83
C ALA A 177 -3.19 14.11 -5.13
N GLY A 178 -2.07 14.80 -4.94
CA GLY A 178 -0.90 14.25 -4.27
C GLY A 178 0.07 13.54 -5.22
N PRO A 179 1.10 12.87 -4.66
CA PRO A 179 2.20 12.33 -5.45
C PRO A 179 1.77 11.19 -6.38
N SER A 180 2.53 11.01 -7.45
CA SER A 180 2.49 9.84 -8.31
C SER A 180 2.97 8.58 -7.60
N VAL A 181 2.68 7.41 -8.16
CA VAL A 181 3.15 6.13 -7.61
C VAL A 181 4.69 6.07 -7.61
N ILE A 182 5.34 6.53 -8.69
CA ILE A 182 6.79 6.63 -8.75
C ILE A 182 7.35 7.65 -7.75
N GLY A 183 6.64 8.75 -7.52
CA GLY A 183 6.98 9.76 -6.53
C GLY A 183 6.93 9.23 -5.10
N ILE A 184 5.91 8.43 -4.76
CA ILE A 184 5.80 7.72 -3.48
C ILE A 184 6.94 6.71 -3.34
N SER A 185 7.17 5.89 -4.37
CA SER A 185 8.26 4.92 -4.37
C SER A 185 9.60 5.62 -4.11
N ALA A 186 9.85 6.76 -4.75
CA ALA A 186 11.09 7.48 -4.58
C ALA A 186 11.22 8.08 -3.17
N SER A 187 10.15 8.67 -2.67
CA SER A 187 10.11 9.28 -1.33
C SER A 187 10.26 8.26 -0.19
N SER A 188 9.84 7.01 -0.43
CA SER A 188 10.03 5.91 0.53
C SER A 188 11.51 5.58 0.76
N MET A 189 12.41 5.91 -0.17
CA MET A 189 13.83 5.52 -0.14
C MET A 189 14.07 4.00 -0.18
N ASP A 190 13.08 3.20 -0.59
CA ASP A 190 13.27 1.78 -0.90
C ASP A 190 13.82 1.61 -2.32
N HIS A 191 15.14 1.42 -2.40
CA HIS A 191 15.88 1.30 -3.65
C HIS A 191 15.42 0.10 -4.50
N GLN A 192 15.05 -1.02 -3.86
CA GLN A 192 14.72 -2.23 -4.61
C GLN A 192 13.37 -2.08 -5.30
N SER A 193 12.36 -1.61 -4.57
CA SER A 193 11.03 -1.40 -5.14
C SER A 193 11.02 -0.25 -6.14
N PHE A 194 11.76 0.83 -5.84
CA PHE A 194 11.96 1.93 -6.80
C PHE A 194 12.59 1.44 -8.11
N THR A 195 13.68 0.67 -8.03
CA THR A 195 14.36 0.15 -9.22
C THR A 195 13.45 -0.72 -10.07
N LYS A 196 12.65 -1.59 -9.44
CA LYS A 196 11.68 -2.42 -10.16
C LYS A 196 10.64 -1.56 -10.86
N LEU A 197 10.03 -0.60 -10.14
CA LEU A 197 9.01 0.27 -10.70
C LEU A 197 9.55 1.14 -11.85
N PHE A 198 10.77 1.66 -11.68
CA PHE A 198 11.45 2.50 -12.66
C PHE A 198 11.78 1.74 -13.95
N LYS A 199 12.34 0.53 -13.84
CA LYS A 199 12.61 -0.35 -14.99
C LYS A 199 11.32 -0.75 -15.70
N GLN A 200 10.24 -1.03 -14.96
CA GLN A 200 8.93 -1.32 -15.57
C GLN A 200 8.37 -0.14 -16.35
N LEU A 201 8.50 1.09 -15.82
CA LEU A 201 8.11 2.29 -16.55
C LEU A 201 8.94 2.48 -17.83
N GLU A 202 10.25 2.24 -17.76
CA GLU A 202 11.14 2.29 -18.92
C GLU A 202 10.74 1.26 -19.98
N GLU A 203 10.53 -0.01 -19.59
CA GLU A 203 10.10 -1.08 -20.51
C GLU A 203 8.74 -0.79 -21.16
N GLY A 204 7.84 -0.12 -20.43
CA GLY A 204 6.51 0.26 -20.91
C GLY A 204 6.50 1.44 -21.88
N LEU A 205 7.59 2.21 -21.94
CA LEU A 205 7.75 3.39 -22.78
C LEU A 205 8.88 3.16 -23.80
N ASN A 206 8.88 3.90 -24.90
CA ASN A 206 10.08 3.98 -25.72
C ASN A 206 11.05 5.01 -25.12
N GLY A 207 12.35 4.95 -25.42
CA GLY A 207 13.35 5.83 -24.81
C GLY A 207 13.02 7.33 -24.89
N ARG A 208 12.40 7.80 -25.98
CA ARG A 208 11.93 9.21 -26.09
C ARG A 208 10.75 9.48 -25.16
N GLY A 209 9.73 8.62 -25.19
CA GLY A 209 8.54 8.74 -24.36
C GLY A 209 8.84 8.65 -22.87
N PHE A 210 9.82 7.82 -22.50
CA PHE A 210 10.33 7.72 -21.13
C PHE A 210 10.93 9.06 -20.67
N ASN A 211 11.84 9.62 -21.46
CA ASN A 211 12.50 10.90 -21.13
C ASN A 211 11.50 12.06 -21.06
N GLU A 212 10.55 12.14 -21.99
CA GLU A 212 9.49 13.15 -21.96
C GLU A 212 8.58 12.98 -20.73
N THR A 213 8.18 11.75 -20.41
CA THR A 213 7.35 11.46 -19.25
C THR A 213 8.03 11.89 -17.96
N LEU A 214 9.28 11.48 -17.76
CA LEU A 214 10.06 11.87 -16.59
C LEU A 214 10.20 13.40 -16.47
N LYS A 215 10.41 14.11 -17.58
CA LYS A 215 10.64 15.54 -17.58
C LYS A 215 9.38 16.38 -17.35
N TYR A 216 8.22 15.93 -17.86
CA TYR A 216 7.02 16.76 -17.95
C TYR A 216 5.86 16.29 -17.07
N ALA A 217 5.82 15.02 -16.67
CA ALA A 217 4.70 14.49 -15.90
C ALA A 217 4.95 14.49 -14.38
N LEU A 218 6.20 14.60 -13.95
CA LEU A 218 6.57 14.58 -12.54
C LEU A 218 6.78 15.99 -11.97
N THR A 219 6.41 16.17 -10.71
CA THR A 219 6.65 17.42 -9.99
C THR A 219 8.14 17.60 -9.66
N HIS A 220 8.56 18.84 -9.40
CA HIS A 220 9.94 19.12 -8.99
C HIS A 220 10.35 18.37 -7.70
N GLN A 221 9.41 18.16 -6.78
CA GLN A 221 9.66 17.43 -5.54
C GLN A 221 9.91 15.95 -5.80
N GLU A 222 9.11 15.32 -6.67
CA GLU A 222 9.28 13.92 -7.05
C GLU A 222 10.58 13.71 -7.82
N LEU A 223 10.91 14.63 -8.73
CA LEU A 223 12.19 14.63 -9.42
C LEU A 223 13.36 14.71 -8.44
N ALA A 224 13.27 15.56 -7.41
CA ALA A 224 14.28 15.63 -6.37
C ALA A 224 14.39 14.31 -5.59
N ALA A 225 13.26 13.69 -5.22
CA ALA A 225 13.25 12.40 -4.53
C ALA A 225 13.88 11.29 -5.38
N ILE A 226 13.56 11.22 -6.68
CA ILE A 226 14.12 10.26 -7.63
C ILE A 226 15.64 10.39 -7.70
N ARG A 227 16.17 11.62 -7.77
CA ARG A 227 17.62 11.85 -7.80
C ARG A 227 18.32 11.38 -6.53
N CYS A 228 17.64 11.40 -5.38
CA CYS A 228 18.20 10.99 -4.10
C CYS A 228 18.23 9.47 -3.91
N VAL A 229 17.27 8.74 -4.49
CA VAL A 229 17.10 7.29 -4.29
C VAL A 229 17.62 6.44 -5.44
N ALA A 230 17.85 7.03 -6.61
CA ALA A 230 18.27 6.28 -7.78
C ALA A 230 19.65 5.62 -7.55
N PRO A 231 19.74 4.27 -7.63
CA PRO A 231 21.02 3.59 -7.51
C PRO A 231 21.91 3.87 -8.72
N PRO A 232 23.23 3.62 -8.61
CA PRO A 232 24.20 3.92 -9.66
C PRO A 232 23.83 3.40 -11.05
N GLU A 233 23.22 2.22 -11.11
CA GLU A 233 22.76 1.58 -12.36
C GLU A 233 21.64 2.32 -13.08
N LEU A 234 20.92 3.24 -12.42
CA LEU A 234 19.88 4.07 -13.04
C LEU A 234 20.33 5.50 -13.31
N LEU A 235 21.55 5.89 -12.90
CA LEU A 235 22.05 7.25 -13.08
C LEU A 235 22.23 7.60 -14.55
N ASP A 236 22.71 6.67 -15.37
CA ASP A 236 22.87 6.89 -16.82
C ASP A 236 21.52 7.18 -17.48
N MET A 237 20.47 6.46 -17.10
CA MET A 237 19.10 6.73 -17.58
C MET A 237 18.59 8.10 -17.14
N LEU A 238 18.82 8.49 -15.88
CA LEU A 238 18.45 9.82 -15.41
C LEU A 238 19.24 10.92 -16.12
N PHE A 239 20.49 10.65 -16.48
CA PHE A 239 21.33 11.58 -17.25
C PHE A 239 20.81 11.75 -18.68
N GLU A 240 20.50 10.64 -19.35
CA GLU A 240 19.91 10.64 -20.69
C GLU A 240 18.55 11.35 -20.75
N ALA A 241 17.75 11.20 -19.69
CA ALA A 241 16.50 11.95 -19.52
C ALA A 241 16.71 13.45 -19.24
N GLY A 242 17.95 13.91 -19.10
CA GLY A 242 18.29 15.29 -18.74
C GLY A 242 17.89 15.65 -17.31
N LEU A 243 17.64 14.64 -16.47
CA LEU A 243 17.24 14.85 -15.08
C LEU A 243 18.44 15.02 -14.16
N ILE A 244 19.63 14.53 -14.49
CA ILE A 244 20.84 14.81 -13.70
C ILE A 244 21.97 15.26 -14.61
N CYS A 245 22.90 16.04 -14.06
CA CYS A 245 24.18 16.30 -14.70
C CYS A 245 25.21 15.34 -14.09
N LEU A 246 25.70 14.38 -14.86
CA LEU A 246 26.86 13.60 -14.45
C LEU A 246 28.09 14.52 -14.57
N HIS A 247 28.59 15.03 -13.43
CA HIS A 247 29.90 15.66 -13.45
C HIS A 247 30.95 14.59 -13.82
N PRO A 248 31.90 14.87 -14.73
CA PRO A 248 32.86 13.87 -15.22
C PRO A 248 33.86 13.34 -14.16
N VAL A 249 33.65 13.61 -12.88
CA VAL A 249 34.57 13.25 -11.79
C VAL A 249 33.75 12.79 -10.58
N ARG A 250 33.29 11.52 -10.56
CA ARG A 250 32.98 10.76 -9.33
C ARG A 250 32.49 9.32 -9.62
N HIS A 251 33.31 8.55 -10.33
CA HIS A 251 33.44 7.12 -9.96
C HIS A 251 34.45 7.01 -8.82
N SER A 252 34.09 7.53 -7.64
CA SER A 252 34.78 7.19 -6.40
C SER A 252 33.73 6.78 -5.40
N ARG A 253 33.72 5.49 -5.07
CA ARG A 253 33.06 4.95 -3.88
C ARG A 253 33.44 5.82 -2.67
N TYR A 254 32.51 5.98 -1.74
CA TYR A 254 32.60 6.76 -0.49
C TYR A 254 32.38 8.28 -0.58
N CYS A 255 31.14 8.71 -0.30
CA CYS A 255 30.91 9.86 0.56
C CYS A 255 30.12 9.38 1.79
N SER A 256 30.88 8.77 2.72
CA SER A 256 30.53 8.70 4.13
C SER A 256 30.80 10.08 4.73
N GLY A 257 29.83 10.63 5.46
CA GLY A 257 30.00 11.62 6.52
C GLY A 257 30.54 12.99 6.11
N MET A 258 29.69 14.01 6.19
CA MET A 258 29.94 15.18 7.04
C MET A 258 28.72 16.11 6.96
N CYS A 259 27.87 16.03 7.98
CA CYS A 259 27.18 17.22 8.47
C CYS A 259 28.28 18.12 9.04
N THR A 260 28.62 19.20 8.35
CA THR A 260 29.44 20.26 8.93
C THR A 260 28.57 21.11 9.84
N GLU A 261 28.86 21.02 11.14
CA GLU A 261 28.50 22.00 12.15
C GLU A 261 28.94 23.39 11.70
N MET A 262 28.05 24.39 11.86
CA MET A 262 28.41 25.80 11.72
C MET A 262 28.87 26.29 13.09
N ASP A 263 30.14 26.64 13.20
CA ASP A 263 30.66 27.43 14.31
C ASP A 263 30.30 28.91 14.10
N ASP A 264 29.52 29.46 15.03
CA ASP A 264 29.32 30.89 15.23
C ASP A 264 30.54 31.49 15.93
N SER A 265 31.15 32.51 15.33
CA SER A 265 32.04 33.46 16.02
C SER A 265 32.17 34.75 15.22
N SER A 266 31.41 35.77 15.60
CA SER A 266 31.80 37.20 15.63
C SER A 266 30.78 38.01 16.41
#